data_AF-A0A2M8F678-F1
#
_entry.id   AF-A0A2M8F678-F1
#
_cell.length_a   1.000
_cell.length_b   1.000
_cell.length_c   1.000
_cell.angle_alpha   90.00
_cell.angle_beta   90.00
_cell.angle_gamma   90.00
#
_symmetry.space_group_name_H-M   'P 1'
#
loop_
_entity.id
_entity.type
_entity.pdbx_description
1 polymer ?
#
loop_
_entity_poly.entity_id
_entity_poly.type
_entity_poly.pdbx_seq_one_letter_code
_entity_poly.pdbx_strand_id
1 'polypeptide(L)'
;MRKNILKINKGLTYTFSAVLALNVLVLGAYTVITNIKVSEALEIIKPQTASITIISEKSCEECRTMEALERNITAQNVEITDRKELSADQDEAKDFLEEYEITKLPALIFTADTRINNSLQKAFEKNSTVISDKVILWEQRFPPFYDLASKETQGQIDVIYLSDKSCEECYDPAEIFAGVFKNFGISVNDGEIVDLTDPEGTELVKKYDIKDVPTVILSEDTALYGEFASVWAGVGSVEEDGKYVFRKMESIKQTSRNLETGEITKP
;
A
#
# COMPACT_ATOMS: atom_id res chain seq x y z
N MET A 1 -70.41 -28.40 -54.72
CA MET A 1 -69.70 -27.51 -53.76
C MET A 1 -68.30 -28.01 -53.35
N ARG A 2 -67.45 -28.53 -54.26
CA ARG A 2 -66.10 -29.04 -53.91
C ARG A 2 -64.92 -28.23 -54.51
N LYS A 3 -65.15 -27.34 -55.49
CA LYS A 3 -64.08 -26.60 -56.20
C LYS A 3 -63.67 -25.25 -55.59
N ASN A 4 -64.43 -24.71 -54.62
CA ASN A 4 -64.08 -23.44 -53.96
C ASN A 4 -63.26 -23.59 -52.67
N ILE A 5 -63.12 -24.81 -52.13
CA ILE A 5 -62.29 -25.06 -50.93
C ILE A 5 -60.79 -25.11 -51.30
N LEU A 6 -60.43 -25.41 -52.55
CA LEU A 6 -59.02 -25.53 -52.97
C LEU A 6 -58.33 -24.20 -53.30
N LYS A 7 -59.06 -23.12 -53.64
CA LYS A 7 -58.45 -21.81 -53.97
C LYS A 7 -58.06 -21.00 -52.74
N ILE A 8 -58.70 -21.24 -51.59
CA ILE A 8 -58.38 -20.59 -50.30
C ILE A 8 -57.03 -21.09 -49.74
N ASN A 9 -56.46 -22.18 -50.28
CA ASN A 9 -55.30 -22.84 -49.69
C ASN A 9 -53.93 -22.28 -50.12
N LYS A 10 -53.81 -21.68 -51.32
CA LYS A 10 -52.50 -21.19 -51.81
C LYS A 10 -52.04 -19.90 -51.15
N GLY A 11 -52.93 -18.92 -50.97
CA GLY A 11 -52.59 -17.66 -50.30
C GLY A 11 -52.16 -17.90 -48.84
N LEU A 12 -52.91 -18.75 -48.12
CA LEU A 12 -52.65 -19.10 -46.74
C LEU A 12 -51.30 -19.84 -46.58
N THR A 13 -50.97 -20.76 -47.48
CA THR A 13 -49.69 -21.49 -47.44
C THR A 13 -48.49 -20.58 -47.72
N TYR A 14 -48.61 -19.59 -48.62
CA TYR A 14 -47.56 -18.59 -48.83
C TYR A 14 -47.37 -17.70 -47.59
N THR A 15 -48.44 -17.24 -46.96
CA THR A 15 -48.33 -16.42 -45.74
C THR A 15 -47.69 -17.20 -44.59
N PHE A 16 -48.07 -18.47 -44.38
CA PHE A 16 -47.43 -19.31 -43.37
C PHE A 16 -45.95 -19.56 -43.66
N SER A 17 -45.60 -19.82 -44.93
CA SER A 17 -44.20 -20.04 -45.33
C SER A 17 -43.35 -18.79 -45.14
N ALA A 18 -43.88 -17.61 -45.45
CA ALA A 18 -43.19 -16.34 -45.24
C ALA A 18 -42.98 -16.03 -43.75
N VAL A 19 -44.00 -16.25 -42.90
CA VAL A 19 -43.89 -16.09 -41.44
C VAL A 19 -42.88 -17.08 -40.86
N LEU A 20 -42.88 -18.33 -41.32
CA LEU A 20 -41.90 -19.33 -40.89
C LEU A 20 -40.48 -18.92 -41.28
N ALA A 21 -40.26 -18.49 -42.53
CA ALA A 21 -38.96 -18.04 -43.01
C ALA A 21 -38.46 -16.81 -42.23
N LEU A 22 -39.35 -15.87 -41.92
CA LEU A 22 -39.03 -14.70 -41.10
C LEU A 22 -38.65 -15.10 -39.67
N ASN A 23 -39.42 -16.00 -39.04
CA ASN A 23 -39.08 -16.49 -37.69
C ASN A 23 -37.74 -17.22 -37.67
N VAL A 24 -37.44 -18.05 -38.69
CA VAL A 24 -36.14 -18.72 -38.81
C VAL A 24 -35.01 -17.69 -38.96
N LEU A 25 -35.19 -16.64 -39.76
CA LEU A 25 -34.20 -15.57 -39.90
C LEU A 25 -33.99 -14.80 -38.60
N VAL A 26 -35.07 -14.44 -37.89
CA VAL A 26 -34.99 -13.71 -36.61
C VAL A 26 -34.31 -14.56 -35.55
N LEU A 27 -34.66 -15.84 -35.43
CA LEU A 27 -34.02 -16.76 -34.49
C LEU A 27 -32.55 -16.98 -34.84
N GLY A 28 -32.22 -17.15 -36.12
CA GLY A 28 -30.84 -17.28 -36.58
C GLY A 28 -29.99 -16.04 -36.26
N ALA A 29 -30.50 -14.84 -36.55
CA ALA A 29 -29.84 -13.59 -36.21
C ALA A 29 -29.69 -13.41 -34.69
N TYR A 30 -30.73 -13.74 -33.92
CA TYR A 30 -30.68 -13.69 -32.46
C TYR A 30 -29.60 -14.63 -31.91
N THR A 31 -29.55 -15.90 -32.36
CA THR A 31 -28.54 -16.86 -31.94
C THR A 31 -27.12 -16.38 -32.25
N VAL A 32 -26.89 -15.80 -33.44
CA VAL A 32 -25.56 -15.26 -33.80
C VAL A 32 -25.18 -14.11 -32.87
N ILE A 33 -26.08 -13.14 -32.66
CA ILE A 33 -25.83 -11.98 -31.79
C ILE A 33 -25.61 -12.43 -30.34
N THR A 34 -26.40 -13.37 -29.83
CA THR A 34 -26.21 -13.88 -28.46
C THR A 34 -24.91 -14.65 -28.35
N ASN A 35 -24.52 -15.44 -29.34
CA ASN A 35 -23.26 -16.18 -29.30
C ASN A 35 -22.05 -15.24 -29.29
N ILE A 36 -22.10 -14.13 -30.05
CA ILE A 36 -21.06 -13.09 -30.02
C ILE A 36 -20.97 -12.48 -28.61
N LYS A 37 -22.10 -12.04 -28.05
CA LYS A 37 -22.14 -11.46 -26.69
C LYS A 37 -21.73 -12.45 -25.60
N VAL A 38 -22.05 -13.74 -25.76
CA VAL A 38 -21.64 -14.79 -24.84
C VAL A 38 -20.15 -15.04 -24.96
N SER A 39 -19.56 -15.05 -26.16
CA SER A 39 -18.11 -15.16 -26.32
C SER A 39 -17.37 -13.97 -25.70
N GLU A 40 -17.86 -12.75 -25.90
CA GLU A 40 -17.32 -11.54 -25.26
C GLU A 40 -17.45 -11.62 -23.74
N ALA A 41 -18.59 -12.08 -23.22
CA ALA A 41 -18.80 -12.26 -21.78
C ALA A 41 -17.91 -13.37 -21.20
N LEU A 42 -17.67 -14.45 -21.94
CA LEU A 42 -16.76 -15.53 -21.53
C LEU A 42 -15.31 -15.06 -21.50
N GLU A 43 -14.90 -14.16 -22.40
CA GLU A 43 -13.57 -13.56 -22.37
C GLU A 43 -13.35 -12.67 -21.13
N ILE A 44 -14.40 -12.02 -20.62
CA ILE A 44 -14.33 -11.25 -19.36
C ILE A 44 -14.18 -12.17 -18.13
N ILE A 45 -14.68 -13.40 -18.21
CA ILE A 45 -14.68 -14.36 -17.09
C ILE A 45 -13.39 -15.20 -17.07
N LYS A 46 -12.71 -15.34 -18.21
CA LYS A 46 -11.40 -16.01 -18.26
C LYS A 46 -10.42 -15.30 -17.33
N PRO A 47 -9.68 -16.04 -16.48
CA PRO A 47 -8.62 -15.45 -15.69
C PRO A 47 -7.64 -14.70 -16.58
N GLN A 48 -7.24 -13.51 -16.14
CA GLN A 48 -6.20 -12.76 -16.82
C GLN A 48 -4.86 -13.40 -16.48
N THR A 49 -4.13 -13.87 -17.48
CA THR A 49 -2.77 -14.40 -17.28
C THR A 49 -1.75 -13.27 -17.24
N ALA A 50 -0.80 -13.37 -16.32
CA ALA A 50 0.25 -12.38 -16.13
C ALA A 50 1.52 -12.98 -15.53
N SER A 51 2.62 -12.24 -15.61
CA SER A 51 3.82 -12.45 -14.80
C SER A 51 3.98 -11.35 -13.76
N ILE A 52 4.70 -11.67 -12.68
CA ILE A 52 5.09 -10.73 -11.64
C ILE A 52 6.61 -10.76 -11.49
N THR A 53 7.23 -9.59 -11.55
CA THR A 53 8.64 -9.39 -11.16
C THR A 53 8.68 -8.49 -9.94
N ILE A 54 9.25 -9.00 -8.85
CA ILE A 54 9.48 -8.23 -7.62
C ILE A 54 10.97 -7.91 -7.56
N ILE A 55 11.30 -6.64 -7.35
CA ILE A 55 12.66 -6.17 -7.13
C ILE A 55 12.76 -5.69 -5.69
N SER A 56 13.75 -6.18 -4.95
CA SER A 56 13.99 -5.83 -3.55
C SER A 56 15.47 -5.56 -3.31
N GLU A 57 15.78 -4.88 -2.21
CA GLU A 57 17.16 -4.68 -1.74
C GLU A 57 17.37 -5.51 -0.46
N LYS A 58 18.46 -6.28 -0.43
CA LYS A 58 18.78 -7.17 0.70
C LYS A 58 19.07 -6.40 1.97
N SER A 59 19.59 -5.17 1.87
CA SER A 59 19.88 -4.34 3.03
C SER A 59 18.63 -3.79 3.73
N CYS A 60 17.43 -3.95 3.17
CA CYS A 60 16.19 -3.49 3.78
C CYS A 60 15.35 -4.67 4.26
N GLU A 61 15.75 -5.28 5.39
CA GLU A 61 15.02 -6.41 5.98
C GLU A 61 13.60 -6.02 6.45
N GLU A 62 13.44 -4.78 6.92
CA GLU A 62 12.17 -4.24 7.41
C GLU A 62 11.25 -3.70 6.29
N CYS A 63 11.74 -3.67 5.04
CA CYS A 63 10.91 -3.28 3.92
C CYS A 63 9.74 -4.25 3.76
N ARG A 64 8.54 -3.70 3.55
CA ARG A 64 7.31 -4.50 3.46
C ARG A 64 7.39 -5.50 2.31
N THR A 65 7.08 -6.77 2.59
CA THR A 65 6.99 -7.79 1.54
C THR A 65 5.81 -7.51 0.60
N MET A 66 5.98 -7.83 -0.69
CA MET A 66 4.95 -7.62 -1.71
C MET A 66 3.86 -8.71 -1.73
N GLU A 67 3.90 -9.68 -0.81
CA GLU A 67 2.95 -10.79 -0.79
C GLU A 67 1.49 -10.34 -0.61
N ALA A 68 1.25 -9.33 0.22
CA ALA A 68 -0.10 -8.83 0.44
C ALA A 68 -0.67 -8.20 -0.85
N LEU A 69 0.18 -7.54 -1.62
CA LEU A 69 -0.17 -6.99 -2.92
C LEU A 69 -0.40 -8.11 -3.93
N GLU A 70 0.46 -9.12 -3.98
CA GLU A 70 0.29 -10.31 -4.82
C GLU A 70 -1.02 -11.05 -4.53
N ARG A 71 -1.38 -11.23 -3.25
CA ARG A 71 -2.68 -11.78 -2.84
C ARG A 71 -3.85 -10.92 -3.31
N ASN A 72 -3.71 -9.59 -3.28
CA ASN A 72 -4.73 -8.69 -3.81
C ASN A 72 -4.84 -8.80 -5.33
N ILE A 73 -3.73 -9.00 -6.05
CA ILE A 73 -3.72 -9.19 -7.50
C ILE A 73 -4.44 -10.48 -7.88
N THR A 74 -4.06 -11.61 -7.28
CA THR A 74 -4.67 -12.92 -7.55
C THR A 74 -6.17 -12.95 -7.23
N ALA A 75 -6.61 -12.22 -6.20
CA ALA A 75 -8.02 -12.05 -5.86
C ALA A 75 -8.86 -11.37 -6.96
N GLN A 76 -8.24 -10.69 -7.94
CA GLN A 76 -8.91 -10.05 -9.07
C GLN A 76 -9.08 -11.00 -10.28
N ASN A 77 -9.16 -12.31 -10.06
CA ASN A 77 -9.26 -13.33 -11.12
C ASN A 77 -8.06 -13.29 -12.07
N VAL A 78 -6.86 -13.18 -11.51
CA VAL A 78 -5.59 -13.17 -12.24
C VAL A 78 -4.84 -14.47 -11.98
N GLU A 79 -4.39 -15.13 -13.04
CA GLU A 79 -3.54 -16.32 -12.99
C GLU A 79 -2.07 -15.91 -13.21
N ILE A 80 -1.23 -16.12 -12.20
CA ILE A 80 0.20 -15.81 -12.29
C ILE A 80 0.91 -16.99 -12.95
N THR A 81 1.41 -16.76 -14.16
CA THR A 81 2.10 -17.75 -14.99
C THR A 81 3.60 -17.83 -14.72
N ASP A 82 4.19 -16.72 -14.29
CA ASP A 82 5.59 -16.62 -13.91
C ASP A 82 5.75 -15.64 -12.73
N ARG A 83 6.58 -16.02 -11.75
CA ARG A 83 6.91 -15.18 -10.59
C ARG A 83 8.41 -15.13 -10.45
N LYS A 84 8.95 -13.92 -10.51
CA LYS A 84 10.36 -13.65 -10.40
C LYS A 84 10.63 -12.70 -9.23
N GLU A 85 11.68 -13.00 -8.49
CA GLU A 85 12.15 -12.17 -7.38
C GLU A 85 13.62 -11.87 -7.61
N LEU A 86 13.94 -10.60 -7.68
CA LEU A 86 15.24 -10.08 -8.04
C LEU A 86 15.77 -9.17 -6.94
N SER A 87 17.07 -9.29 -6.69
CA SER A 87 17.81 -8.34 -5.87
C SER A 87 18.31 -7.19 -6.74
N ALA A 88 18.30 -5.96 -6.22
CA ALA A 88 18.66 -4.75 -6.97
C ALA A 88 20.09 -4.76 -7.56
N ASP A 89 20.99 -5.56 -6.99
CA ASP A 89 22.36 -5.77 -7.46
C ASP A 89 22.48 -6.63 -8.73
N GLN A 90 21.43 -7.39 -9.09
CA GLN A 90 21.43 -8.26 -10.26
C GLN A 90 21.29 -7.46 -11.56
N ASP A 91 22.02 -7.84 -12.61
CA ASP A 91 22.04 -7.11 -13.87
C ASP A 91 20.65 -7.01 -14.51
N GLU A 92 19.88 -8.09 -14.47
CA GLU A 92 18.50 -8.08 -14.96
C GLU A 92 17.56 -7.17 -14.14
N ALA A 93 17.83 -7.00 -12.84
CA ALA A 93 17.07 -6.04 -12.03
C ALA A 93 17.36 -4.61 -12.49
N LYS A 94 18.63 -4.28 -12.77
CA LYS A 94 19.05 -2.96 -13.22
C LYS A 94 18.39 -2.56 -14.53
N ASP A 95 18.23 -3.50 -15.46
CA ASP A 95 17.51 -3.28 -16.72
C ASP A 95 16.07 -2.80 -16.44
N PHE A 96 15.36 -3.45 -15.51
CA PHE A 96 14.01 -3.04 -15.11
C PHE A 96 13.97 -1.72 -14.34
N LEU A 97 14.95 -1.46 -13.48
CA LEU A 97 15.05 -0.20 -12.74
C LEU A 97 15.21 0.99 -13.70
N GLU A 98 16.03 0.83 -14.74
CA GLU A 98 16.23 1.84 -15.78
C GLU A 98 15.01 1.96 -16.71
N GLU A 99 14.46 0.83 -17.19
CA GLU A 99 13.32 0.81 -18.12
C GLU A 99 12.08 1.49 -17.54
N TYR A 100 11.80 1.25 -16.26
CA TYR A 100 10.59 1.74 -15.60
C TYR A 100 10.82 2.95 -14.69
N GLU A 101 12.03 3.53 -14.73
CA GLU A 101 12.44 4.68 -13.91
C GLU A 101 12.12 4.47 -12.41
N ILE A 102 12.35 3.25 -11.91
CA ILE A 102 12.05 2.88 -10.52
C ILE A 102 13.03 3.59 -9.60
N THR A 103 12.51 4.28 -8.59
CA THR A 103 13.30 5.07 -7.64
C THR A 103 13.31 4.46 -6.24
N LYS A 104 12.30 3.66 -5.90
CA LYS A 104 12.12 3.10 -4.55
C LYS A 104 11.86 1.61 -4.57
N LEU A 105 12.46 0.92 -3.62
CA LEU A 105 12.31 -0.51 -3.41
C LEU A 105 11.64 -0.82 -2.06
N PRO A 106 10.89 -1.94 -1.97
CA PRO A 106 10.64 -2.90 -3.03
C PRO A 106 9.71 -2.36 -4.12
N ALA A 107 9.85 -2.91 -5.32
CA ALA A 107 9.00 -2.62 -6.47
C ALA A 107 8.39 -3.91 -7.02
N LEU A 108 7.16 -3.83 -7.52
CA LEU A 108 6.46 -4.93 -8.19
C LEU A 108 6.05 -4.48 -9.59
N ILE A 109 6.52 -5.22 -10.58
CA ILE A 109 6.15 -5.06 -11.99
C ILE A 109 5.19 -6.19 -12.33
N PHE A 110 3.97 -5.80 -12.73
CA PHE A 110 2.95 -6.70 -13.22
C PHE A 110 2.85 -6.59 -14.73
N THR A 111 3.02 -7.72 -15.43
CA THR A 111 2.98 -7.76 -16.90
C THR A 111 1.93 -8.76 -17.35
N ALA A 112 0.85 -8.26 -17.95
CA ALA A 112 -0.22 -9.10 -18.49
C ALA A 112 0.08 -9.56 -19.92
N ASP A 113 -0.32 -10.79 -20.27
CA ASP A 113 -0.16 -11.31 -21.63
C ASP A 113 -1.03 -10.55 -22.64
N THR A 114 -2.21 -10.15 -22.17
CA THR A 114 -3.23 -9.40 -22.91
C THR A 114 -3.48 -8.05 -22.24
N ARG A 115 -4.29 -7.20 -22.88
CA ARG A 115 -4.66 -5.91 -22.31
C ARG A 115 -5.26 -6.08 -20.90
N ILE A 116 -4.77 -5.30 -19.94
CA ILE A 116 -5.27 -5.24 -18.57
C ILE A 116 -6.73 -4.81 -18.58
N ASN A 117 -7.59 -5.62 -17.96
CA ASN A 117 -9.01 -5.31 -17.92
C ASN A 117 -9.31 -4.10 -17.01
N ASN A 118 -10.42 -3.41 -17.27
CA ASN A 118 -10.77 -2.17 -16.55
C ASN A 118 -11.01 -2.38 -15.04
N SER A 119 -11.45 -3.57 -14.61
CA SER A 119 -11.64 -3.85 -13.18
C SER A 119 -10.29 -3.90 -12.46
N LEU A 120 -9.31 -4.54 -13.10
CA LEU A 120 -7.96 -4.68 -12.61
C LEU A 120 -7.25 -3.32 -12.55
N GLN A 121 -7.37 -2.49 -13.59
CA GLN A 121 -6.83 -1.12 -13.57
C GLN A 121 -7.38 -0.32 -12.39
N LYS A 122 -8.70 -0.32 -12.19
CA LYS A 122 -9.35 0.40 -11.07
C LYS A 122 -8.95 -0.11 -9.70
N ALA A 123 -8.73 -1.41 -9.55
CA ALA A 123 -8.26 -1.98 -8.29
C ALA A 123 -6.87 -1.45 -7.89
N PHE A 124 -6.11 -0.94 -8.87
CA PHE A 124 -4.70 -0.62 -8.73
C PHE A 124 -4.35 0.86 -8.81
N GLU A 125 -5.22 1.67 -9.43
CA GLU A 125 -5.08 3.12 -9.61
C GLU A 125 -4.59 3.88 -8.35
N LYS A 126 -4.99 3.47 -7.15
CA LYS A 126 -4.69 4.23 -5.93
C LYS A 126 -3.21 4.22 -5.55
N ASN A 127 -2.50 3.13 -5.84
CA ASN A 127 -1.15 2.89 -5.32
C ASN A 127 -0.14 2.45 -6.40
N SER A 128 -0.52 2.51 -7.67
CA SER A 128 0.31 2.06 -8.79
C SER A 128 0.49 3.15 -9.84
N THR A 129 1.38 2.88 -10.79
CA THR A 129 1.57 3.64 -12.02
C THR A 129 1.27 2.72 -13.20
N VAL A 130 0.34 3.11 -14.07
CA VAL A 130 0.04 2.37 -15.30
C VAL A 130 1.04 2.81 -16.37
N ILE A 131 1.97 1.94 -16.73
CA ILE A 131 3.03 2.22 -17.72
C ILE A 131 2.51 2.02 -19.14
N SER A 132 1.72 0.96 -19.35
CA SER A 132 1.09 0.65 -20.64
C SER A 132 -0.23 -0.10 -20.44
N ASP A 133 -0.91 -0.48 -21.52
CA ASP A 133 -2.13 -1.29 -21.43
C ASP A 133 -1.87 -2.74 -21.00
N LYS A 134 -0.61 -3.13 -20.79
CA LYS A 134 -0.18 -4.44 -20.31
C LYS A 134 0.69 -4.42 -19.06
N VAL A 135 1.20 -3.26 -18.64
CA VAL A 135 2.17 -3.16 -17.55
C VAL A 135 1.70 -2.19 -16.49
N ILE A 136 1.71 -2.65 -15.24
CA ILE A 136 1.49 -1.82 -14.05
C ILE A 136 2.71 -1.95 -13.14
N LEU A 137 3.20 -0.81 -12.69
CA LEU A 137 4.29 -0.69 -11.73
C LEU A 137 3.75 -0.29 -10.36
N TRP A 138 4.23 -0.97 -9.32
CA TRP A 138 4.13 -0.53 -7.94
C TRP A 138 5.51 -0.25 -7.38
N GLU A 139 5.62 0.87 -6.71
CA GLU A 139 6.76 1.21 -5.88
C GLU A 139 6.29 1.35 -4.43
N GLN A 140 7.15 0.99 -3.50
CA GLN A 140 6.93 1.22 -2.08
C GLN A 140 6.87 2.74 -1.81
N ARG A 141 5.65 3.28 -1.72
CA ARG A 141 5.43 4.71 -1.42
C ARG A 141 5.51 5.05 0.06
N PHE A 142 5.28 4.06 0.93
CA PHE A 142 5.24 4.25 2.37
C PHE A 142 6.51 3.69 3.02
N PRO A 143 7.11 4.40 3.98
CA PRO A 143 8.28 3.90 4.69
C PRO A 143 8.01 2.62 5.51
N PRO A 144 9.04 1.78 5.76
CA PRO A 144 10.40 1.94 5.23
C PRO A 144 10.50 1.51 3.76
N PHE A 145 11.37 2.19 3.01
CA PHE A 145 11.71 1.84 1.61
C PHE A 145 13.20 2.10 1.37
N TYR A 146 13.79 1.36 0.43
CA TYR A 146 15.15 1.62 -0.02
C TYR A 146 15.13 2.61 -1.18
N ASP A 147 15.80 3.74 -1.02
CA ASP A 147 15.88 4.79 -2.03
C ASP A 147 17.12 4.57 -2.91
N LEU A 148 16.91 4.41 -4.21
CA LEU A 148 17.99 4.09 -5.15
C LEU A 148 18.92 5.28 -5.41
N ALA A 149 18.47 6.51 -5.16
CA ALA A 149 19.28 7.70 -5.35
C ALA A 149 20.25 7.92 -4.17
N SER A 150 19.75 7.82 -2.93
CA SER A 150 20.60 7.92 -1.74
C SER A 150 21.36 6.62 -1.43
N LYS A 151 20.88 5.48 -1.96
CA LYS A 151 21.37 4.12 -1.65
C LYS A 151 21.22 3.74 -0.18
N GLU A 152 20.18 4.26 0.45
CA GLU A 152 19.91 4.08 1.87
C GLU A 152 18.44 3.68 2.09
N THR A 153 18.20 2.94 3.16
CA THR A 153 16.84 2.70 3.65
C THR A 153 16.35 3.96 4.34
N GLN A 154 15.24 4.50 3.87
CA GLN A 154 14.57 5.66 4.48
C GLN A 154 13.34 5.24 5.25
N GLY A 155 13.01 6.01 6.27
CA GLY A 155 11.86 5.81 7.12
C GLY A 155 12.06 4.77 8.20
N GLN A 156 13.31 4.44 8.52
CA GLN A 156 13.62 3.75 9.76
C GLN A 156 13.90 4.81 10.83
N ILE A 157 13.00 4.90 11.82
CA ILE A 157 13.08 5.96 12.81
C ILE A 157 14.03 5.53 13.93
N ASP A 158 15.03 6.37 14.22
CA ASP A 158 15.81 6.27 15.45
C ASP A 158 15.03 6.95 16.57
N VAL A 159 14.91 6.25 17.69
CA VAL A 159 14.16 6.73 18.86
C VAL A 159 15.07 6.79 20.06
N ILE A 160 15.11 7.96 20.69
CA ILE A 160 15.72 8.14 22.00
C ILE A 160 14.60 8.22 23.03
N TYR A 161 14.60 7.25 23.94
CA TYR A 161 13.73 7.19 25.10
C TYR A 161 14.43 7.88 26.28
N LEU A 162 14.08 9.13 26.54
CA LEU A 162 14.64 9.88 27.66
C LEU A 162 13.87 9.52 28.94
N SER A 163 14.56 8.93 29.90
CA SER A 163 14.00 8.36 31.13
C SER A 163 14.50 9.08 32.40
N ASP A 164 13.83 8.82 33.52
CA ASP A 164 14.25 9.23 34.87
C ASP A 164 14.28 8.01 35.80
N LYS A 165 15.43 7.35 35.93
CA LYS A 165 15.62 6.23 36.86
C LYS A 165 15.43 6.64 38.32
N SER A 166 15.50 7.94 38.65
CA SER A 166 15.19 8.42 40.00
C SER A 166 13.69 8.55 40.28
N CYS A 167 12.84 8.46 39.24
CA CYS A 167 11.40 8.49 39.35
C CYS A 167 10.80 7.07 39.26
N GLU A 168 10.69 6.39 40.40
CA GLU A 168 10.17 5.01 40.47
C GLU A 168 8.70 4.87 40.02
N GLU A 169 7.92 5.96 40.08
CA GLU A 169 6.50 5.97 39.69
C GLU A 169 6.27 6.41 38.23
N CYS A 170 7.31 6.87 37.54
CA CYS A 170 7.21 7.30 36.15
C CYS A 170 7.01 6.11 35.21
N TYR A 171 6.33 6.32 34.08
CA TYR A 171 6.09 5.25 33.11
C TYR A 171 7.36 4.84 32.37
N ASP A 172 7.38 3.66 31.76
CA ASP A 172 8.43 3.29 30.82
C ASP A 172 8.11 3.85 29.41
N PRO A 173 8.90 4.80 28.87
CA PRO A 173 8.64 5.37 27.56
C PRO A 173 8.74 4.36 26.42
N ALA A 174 9.58 3.32 26.53
CA ALA A 174 9.68 2.29 25.50
C ALA A 174 8.40 1.44 25.43
N GLU A 175 7.82 1.07 26.58
CA GLU A 175 6.58 0.29 26.64
C GLU A 175 5.39 1.06 26.08
N ILE A 176 5.26 2.35 26.41
CA ILE A 176 4.12 3.17 25.98
C ILE A 176 4.18 3.47 24.48
N PHE A 177 5.34 3.88 23.97
CA PHE A 177 5.45 4.33 22.58
C PHE A 177 5.55 3.18 21.57
N ALA A 178 5.97 1.97 21.96
CA ALA A 178 5.95 0.80 21.08
C ALA A 178 4.55 0.55 20.48
N GLY A 179 3.49 0.68 21.29
CA GLY A 179 2.11 0.56 20.81
C GLY A 179 1.69 1.68 19.86
N VAL A 180 2.14 2.92 20.14
CA VAL A 180 1.87 4.08 19.29
C VAL A 180 2.51 3.89 17.93
N PHE A 181 3.81 3.58 17.88
CA PHE A 181 4.55 3.39 16.63
C PHE A 181 3.92 2.28 15.77
N LYS A 182 3.57 1.15 16.40
CA LYS A 182 2.90 0.05 15.71
C LYS A 182 1.55 0.47 15.09
N ASN A 183 0.76 1.29 15.79
CA ASN A 183 -0.55 1.74 15.29
C ASN A 183 -0.43 2.66 14.08
N PHE A 184 0.65 3.43 13.99
CA PHE A 184 0.95 4.28 12.83
C PHE A 184 1.77 3.56 11.74
N GLY A 185 2.09 2.28 11.93
CA GLY A 185 2.91 1.52 10.99
C GLY A 185 4.36 2.01 10.91
N ILE A 186 4.84 2.64 11.97
CA ILE A 186 6.21 3.15 12.06
C ILE A 186 7.18 1.99 12.27
N SER A 187 8.23 1.96 11.44
CA SER A 187 9.40 1.10 11.63
C SER A 187 10.43 1.87 12.45
N VAL A 188 10.83 1.28 13.58
CA VAL A 188 11.78 1.86 14.52
C VAL A 188 13.02 0.97 14.49
N ASN A 189 14.20 1.60 14.43
CA ASN A 189 15.47 0.91 14.65
C ASN A 189 15.59 0.49 16.13
N ASP A 190 16.74 -0.03 16.53
CA ASP A 190 17.04 -0.22 17.95
C ASP A 190 16.94 1.14 18.67
N GLY A 191 15.95 1.28 19.55
CA GLY A 191 15.77 2.50 20.31
C GLY A 191 16.74 2.58 21.48
N GLU A 192 17.25 3.78 21.73
CA GLU A 192 18.23 4.05 22.77
C GLU A 192 17.54 4.56 24.03
N ILE A 193 17.85 3.98 25.18
CA ILE A 193 17.37 4.49 26.48
C ILE A 193 18.46 5.35 27.10
N VAL A 194 18.19 6.64 27.22
CA VAL A 194 19.09 7.61 27.86
C VAL A 194 18.47 8.04 29.18
N ASP A 195 19.25 8.02 30.26
CA ASP A 195 18.78 8.53 31.54
C ASP A 195 19.14 10.02 31.70
N LEU A 196 18.25 10.81 32.31
CA LEU A 196 18.53 12.23 32.52
C LEU A 196 19.73 12.51 33.42
N THR A 197 20.14 11.55 34.27
CA THR A 197 21.33 11.67 35.11
C THR A 197 22.63 11.43 34.34
N ASP A 198 22.54 10.86 33.13
CA ASP A 198 23.68 10.71 32.23
C ASP A 198 24.03 12.07 31.58
N PRO A 199 25.33 12.32 31.27
CA PRO A 199 25.74 13.56 30.60
C PRO A 199 24.97 13.83 29.32
N GLU A 200 24.72 12.79 28.51
CA GLU A 200 23.95 12.86 27.28
C GLU A 200 22.49 13.25 27.53
N GLY A 201 21.83 12.65 28.52
CA GLY A 201 20.46 13.01 28.88
C GLY A 201 20.33 14.47 29.29
N THR A 202 21.28 14.98 30.08
CA THR A 202 21.34 16.40 30.45
C THR A 202 21.54 17.31 29.23
N GLU A 203 22.38 16.90 28.27
CA GLU A 203 22.57 17.63 27.01
C GLU A 203 21.29 17.65 26.16
N LEU A 204 20.58 16.53 26.04
CA LEU A 204 19.31 16.44 25.31
C LEU A 204 18.22 17.34 25.93
N VAL A 205 18.08 17.32 27.26
CA VAL A 205 17.14 18.20 27.99
C VAL A 205 17.42 19.65 27.67
N LYS A 206 18.68 20.06 27.72
CA LYS A 206 19.08 21.44 27.41
C LYS A 206 18.89 21.79 25.94
N LYS A 207 19.26 20.88 25.02
CA LYS A 207 19.21 21.10 23.58
C LYS A 207 17.78 21.35 23.10
N TYR A 208 16.83 20.57 23.61
CA TYR A 208 15.43 20.64 23.17
C TYR A 208 14.48 21.28 24.20
N ASP A 209 14.99 21.96 25.24
CA ASP A 209 14.18 22.58 26.29
C ASP A 209 13.09 21.63 26.84
N ILE A 210 13.50 20.41 27.24
CA ILE A 210 12.59 19.37 27.71
C ILE A 210 12.17 19.71 29.14
N LYS A 211 10.86 19.76 29.37
CA LYS A 211 10.27 20.13 30.67
C LYS A 211 9.72 18.97 31.45
N ASP A 212 9.35 17.89 30.78
CA ASP A 212 8.71 16.74 31.40
C ASP A 212 9.40 15.46 30.93
N VAL A 213 9.60 14.54 31.87
CA VAL A 213 10.18 13.21 31.65
C VAL A 213 9.30 12.15 32.31
N PRO A 214 9.32 10.90 31.83
CA PRO A 214 10.00 10.42 30.62
C PRO A 214 9.43 11.03 29.34
N THR A 215 10.19 11.03 28.24
CA THR A 215 9.73 11.51 26.92
C THR A 215 10.45 10.78 25.79
N VAL A 216 10.06 11.04 24.54
CA VAL A 216 10.69 10.48 23.34
C VAL A 216 11.15 11.57 22.37
N ILE A 217 12.27 11.29 21.71
CA ILE A 217 12.85 12.11 20.63
C ILE A 217 13.00 11.19 19.42
N LEU A 218 12.44 11.59 18.28
CA LEU A 218 12.45 10.79 17.05
C LEU A 218 13.31 11.48 15.98
N SER A 219 13.93 10.68 15.10
CA SER A 219 14.73 11.19 13.97
C SER A 219 13.88 11.93 12.92
N GLU A 220 14.55 12.64 12.01
CA GLU A 220 13.92 13.40 10.92
C GLU A 220 13.11 12.54 9.95
N ASP A 221 13.44 11.25 9.83
CA ASP A 221 12.70 10.26 9.04
C ASP A 221 11.23 10.10 9.46
N THR A 222 10.88 10.55 10.67
CA THR A 222 9.50 10.71 11.12
C THR A 222 8.64 11.50 10.14
N ALA A 223 9.22 12.47 9.43
CA ALA A 223 8.51 13.29 8.44
C ALA A 223 7.98 12.47 7.25
N LEU A 224 8.56 11.29 6.96
CA LEU A 224 8.12 10.40 5.89
C LEU A 224 6.80 9.68 6.24
N TYR A 225 6.44 9.62 7.52
CA TYR A 225 5.18 9.06 8.01
C TYR A 225 4.10 10.13 8.04
N GLY A 226 3.58 10.52 6.87
CA GLY A 226 2.70 11.68 6.70
C GLY A 226 1.52 11.77 7.68
N GLU A 227 0.82 10.66 7.94
CA GLU A 227 -0.28 10.64 8.93
C GLU A 227 0.23 10.92 10.36
N PHE A 228 1.33 10.29 10.76
CA PHE A 228 1.94 10.50 12.08
C PHE A 228 2.51 11.92 12.23
N ALA A 229 3.25 12.40 11.24
CA ALA A 229 3.79 13.75 11.21
C ALA A 229 2.67 14.81 11.29
N SER A 230 1.52 14.56 10.65
CA SER A 230 0.38 15.49 10.68
C SER A 230 -0.26 15.65 12.06
N VAL A 231 -0.28 14.59 12.86
CA VAL A 231 -0.84 14.63 14.22
C VAL A 231 0.17 15.09 15.27
N TRP A 232 1.46 15.11 14.93
CA TRP A 232 2.54 15.40 15.88
C TRP A 232 2.45 16.80 16.49
N ALA A 233 2.05 17.81 15.70
CA ALA A 233 1.84 19.18 16.21
C ALA A 233 0.80 19.24 17.34
N GLY A 234 -0.04 18.22 17.46
CA GLY A 234 -1.00 18.06 18.55
C GLY A 234 -0.36 17.61 19.87
N VAL A 235 0.82 16.99 19.87
CA VAL A 235 1.42 16.30 21.03
C VAL A 235 2.89 16.65 21.29
N GLY A 236 3.56 17.32 20.35
CA GLY A 236 4.98 17.64 20.42
C GLY A 236 5.37 18.81 19.53
N SER A 237 6.66 18.91 19.25
CA SER A 237 7.26 19.88 18.32
C SER A 237 8.21 19.20 17.34
N VAL A 238 8.50 19.91 16.26
CA VAL A 238 9.59 19.59 15.33
C VAL A 238 10.66 20.65 15.54
N GLU A 239 11.88 20.20 15.82
CA GLU A 239 13.02 21.04 16.15
C GLU A 239 13.75 21.52 14.88
N GLU A 240 14.66 22.48 15.01
CA GLU A 240 15.40 23.05 13.86
C GLU A 240 16.26 22.01 13.11
N ASP A 241 16.70 20.97 13.81
CA ASP A 241 17.44 19.83 13.25
C ASP A 241 16.53 18.72 12.70
N GLY A 242 15.22 18.98 12.57
CA GLY A 242 14.26 18.05 12.02
C GLY A 242 13.77 16.97 12.98
N LYS A 243 14.31 16.90 14.20
CA LYS A 243 13.86 15.90 15.20
C LYS A 243 12.50 16.22 15.78
N TYR A 244 11.78 15.18 16.15
CA TYR A 244 10.42 15.25 16.68
C TYR A 244 10.47 14.99 18.19
N VAL A 245 10.09 15.98 19.00
CA VAL A 245 10.15 15.89 20.47
C VAL A 245 8.73 15.86 21.05
N PHE A 246 8.43 14.83 21.84
CA PHE A 246 7.14 14.72 22.52
C PHE A 246 7.07 15.67 23.73
N ARG A 247 5.97 16.41 23.89
CA ARG A 247 5.85 17.46 24.92
C ARG A 247 4.56 17.46 25.72
N LYS A 248 3.51 16.75 25.28
CA LYS A 248 2.20 16.78 25.94
C LYS A 248 1.89 15.49 26.70
N MET A 249 2.39 15.40 27.93
CA MET A 249 2.21 14.23 28.81
C MET A 249 0.72 13.91 29.07
N GLU A 250 -0.14 14.92 29.09
CA GLU A 250 -1.58 14.76 29.27
C GLU A 250 -2.25 13.95 28.15
N SER A 251 -1.62 13.85 26.97
CA SER A 251 -2.16 13.10 25.84
C SER A 251 -2.07 11.58 26.02
N ILE A 252 -1.13 11.09 26.84
CA ILE A 252 -0.92 9.66 27.09
C ILE A 252 -1.43 9.19 28.47
N LYS A 253 -1.86 10.12 29.33
CA LYS A 253 -2.38 9.87 30.69
C LYS A 253 -1.46 8.95 31.50
N GLN A 254 -0.17 9.29 31.53
CA GLN A 254 0.86 8.56 32.27
C GLN A 254 1.50 9.44 33.35
N THR A 255 2.11 8.77 34.34
CA THR A 255 2.82 9.47 35.42
C THR A 255 4.13 10.08 34.90
N SER A 256 4.29 11.38 34.99
CA SER A 256 5.48 12.10 34.53
C SER A 256 6.01 13.04 35.62
N ARG A 257 7.27 13.44 35.51
CA ARG A 257 7.92 14.39 36.38
C ARG A 257 8.27 15.65 35.59
N ASN A 258 7.86 16.80 36.12
CA ASN A 258 8.28 18.09 35.61
C ASN A 258 9.69 18.43 36.12
N LEU A 259 10.62 18.74 35.22
CA LEU A 259 12.01 19.02 35.52
C LEU A 259 12.24 20.41 36.12
N GLU A 260 11.33 21.36 35.88
CA GLU A 260 11.43 22.72 36.43
C GLU A 260 10.94 22.78 37.88
N THR A 261 9.83 22.10 38.20
CA THR A 261 9.21 22.13 39.54
C THR A 261 9.58 20.93 40.40
N GLY A 262 10.00 19.83 39.78
CA GLY A 262 10.20 18.53 40.44
C GLY A 262 8.89 17.80 40.78
N GLU A 263 7.74 18.34 40.39
CA GLU A 263 6.43 17.74 40.68
C GLU A 263 6.16 16.50 39.83
N ILE A 264 5.53 15.49 40.44
CA ILE A 264 5.06 14.28 39.75
C ILE A 264 3.58 14.46 39.41
N THR A 265 3.26 14.45 38.13
CA THR A 265 1.89 14.46 37.60
C THR A 265 1.41 13.03 37.44
N LYS A 266 0.23 12.72 37.98
CA LYS A 266 -0.42 11.40 37.86
C LYS A 266 -1.62 11.47 36.90
N PRO A 267 -2.06 10.34 36.30
CA PRO A 267 -3.17 10.27 35.35
C PRO A 267 -4.52 10.75 35.88
#